data_AF-A0A067SYD7-F1
#
_entry.id   AF-A0A067SYD7-F1
#
_cell.length_a   1.000
_cell.length_b   1.000
_cell.length_c   1.000
_cell.angle_alpha   90.00
_cell.angle_beta   90.00
_cell.angle_gamma   90.00
#
_symmetry.space_group_name_H-M   'P 1'
#
loop_
_entity.id
_entity.type
_entity.pdbx_description
1 polymer ?
#
loop_
_entity_poly.entity_id
_entity_poly.type
_entity_poly.pdbx_seq_one_letter_code
_entity_poly.pdbx_strand_id
1 'polypeptide(L)'
;MPESSGSKSASNARKRAASNAIDKRPVKRSKAGKLEAVVEKLPPEVVYRIVDYLDPQTLMNLSRSNKLFRDTLLSSDLFWKTAREGSGMPELEAQDITERQYILLVFDKNCHDCSKPNVQEINFVNCARLCSDCRFQTKVTEPQLRKFLKSLHPMAKECAKYTSDAGYRIPRGIKKLSEKLHTMQGDELEKFVEERQQLKEAIEKDARKIEKWLLEQANNKYDEDYRNRQSRRGSIRQKLLALGWTDEILLRLGGYWYSKREVNQPRKLTPRIWKTIEKPLVKALRSDLISARHKMRRDALIPQYKNLMQADPQPDLFPSRATFFEMQSVKSVWQKDYGPDPTARAVEIDDFPIYDDAEWLAALPAVRAEVACYQQDVTDLAVERLTKAYIARDFPVPNSPIQDPRSYFRYKEYEPQGDWGPPREIVLQFPAIHRAMRDRQDGRRVGFNPPEAAEFKSVRSGGVTLDETLNVEL
;
A
#
# COMPACT_ATOMS: atom_id res chain seq x y z
N MET A 1 13.49 -73.66 -4.52
CA MET A 1 12.94 -73.10 -5.78
C MET A 1 12.40 -71.70 -5.51
N PRO A 2 12.78 -70.72 -6.35
CA PRO A 2 12.42 -69.29 -6.24
C PRO A 2 11.28 -68.91 -7.23
N GLU A 3 11.14 -67.59 -7.50
CA GLU A 3 10.26 -66.84 -8.46
C GLU A 3 9.09 -66.08 -7.78
N SER A 4 8.70 -64.84 -8.12
CA SER A 4 8.88 -64.01 -9.32
C SER A 4 8.64 -62.50 -9.06
N SER A 5 9.05 -61.70 -10.05
CA SER A 5 9.04 -60.24 -10.20
C SER A 5 7.83 -59.65 -10.98
N GLY A 6 7.59 -58.33 -10.89
CA GLY A 6 6.88 -57.53 -11.94
C GLY A 6 6.26 -56.20 -11.43
N SER A 7 6.90 -55.04 -11.58
CA SER A 7 6.90 -54.07 -12.71
C SER A 7 5.72 -53.06 -12.78
N LYS A 8 5.90 -51.82 -12.30
CA LYS A 8 5.16 -50.60 -12.74
C LYS A 8 5.99 -49.32 -12.51
N SER A 9 6.91 -48.95 -13.41
CA SER A 9 7.54 -47.60 -13.39
C SER A 9 7.91 -47.00 -14.78
N ALA A 10 7.50 -47.61 -15.89
CA ALA A 10 7.96 -47.22 -17.23
C ALA A 10 7.05 -46.22 -18.00
N SER A 11 5.88 -45.82 -17.47
CA SER A 11 4.90 -45.03 -18.25
C SER A 11 5.02 -43.51 -18.14
N ASN A 12 5.71 -42.97 -17.13
CA ASN A 12 5.81 -41.51 -16.92
C ASN A 12 7.09 -40.85 -17.49
N ALA A 13 8.08 -41.64 -17.90
CA ALA A 13 9.33 -41.12 -18.50
C ALA A 13 9.18 -40.74 -19.99
N ARG A 14 8.19 -41.32 -20.71
CA ARG A 14 7.99 -41.08 -22.16
C ARG A 14 7.19 -39.82 -22.50
N LYS A 15 6.58 -39.12 -21.54
CA LYS A 15 5.82 -37.87 -21.78
C LYS A 15 6.58 -36.57 -21.49
N ARG A 16 7.81 -36.63 -20.94
CA ARG A 16 8.63 -35.43 -20.66
C ARG A 16 9.82 -35.22 -21.60
N ALA A 17 10.04 -36.13 -22.56
CA ALA A 17 11.14 -36.05 -23.53
C ALA A 17 10.75 -35.43 -24.90
N ALA A 18 9.48 -35.03 -25.08
CA ALA A 18 8.95 -34.55 -26.37
C ALA A 18 8.82 -33.01 -26.48
N SER A 19 9.32 -32.23 -25.51
CA SER A 19 9.15 -30.76 -25.49
C SER A 19 10.46 -29.94 -25.57
N ASN A 20 11.61 -30.56 -25.88
CA ASN A 20 12.91 -29.85 -25.97
C ASN A 20 13.60 -30.01 -27.34
N ALA A 21 12.82 -29.95 -28.43
CA ALA A 21 13.38 -29.66 -29.74
C ALA A 21 13.29 -28.14 -29.99
N ILE A 22 14.31 -27.41 -29.55
CA ILE A 22 14.49 -25.99 -29.91
C ILE A 22 14.90 -25.96 -31.39
N ASP A 23 13.93 -25.58 -32.21
CA ASP A 23 14.07 -25.33 -33.64
C ASP A 23 15.12 -24.22 -33.86
N LYS A 24 16.37 -24.58 -34.17
CA LYS A 24 17.44 -23.63 -34.53
C LYS A 24 17.19 -23.10 -35.95
N ARG A 25 16.22 -22.20 -36.11
CA ARG A 25 16.12 -21.39 -37.33
C ARG A 25 17.28 -20.38 -37.34
N PRO A 26 18.04 -20.24 -38.45
CA PRO A 26 19.07 -19.22 -38.55
C PRO A 26 18.43 -17.83 -38.46
N VAL A 27 18.79 -17.08 -37.43
CA VAL A 27 18.37 -15.68 -37.29
C VAL A 27 18.98 -14.89 -38.44
N LYS A 28 18.17 -14.56 -39.45
CA LYS A 28 18.54 -13.58 -40.48
C LYS A 28 18.87 -12.27 -39.74
N ARG A 29 20.14 -11.85 -39.75
CA ARG A 29 20.54 -10.51 -39.28
C ARG A 29 19.70 -9.50 -40.06
N SER A 30 18.84 -8.76 -39.37
CA SER A 30 18.10 -7.67 -39.99
C SER A 30 19.09 -6.65 -40.53
N LYS A 31 18.82 -6.11 -41.72
CA LYS A 31 19.61 -5.01 -42.31
C LYS A 31 19.80 -3.92 -41.26
N ALA A 32 21.02 -3.42 -41.12
CA ALA A 32 21.41 -2.35 -40.20
C ALA A 32 20.32 -1.26 -40.11
N GLY A 33 20.00 -0.83 -38.90
CA GLY A 33 18.93 0.16 -38.69
C GLY A 33 19.27 1.47 -39.40
N LYS A 34 18.28 2.15 -39.99
CA LYS A 34 18.49 3.41 -40.73
C LYS A 34 19.27 4.49 -39.93
N LEU A 35 19.23 4.43 -38.60
CA LEU A 35 19.97 5.33 -37.69
C LEU A 35 21.44 4.94 -37.52
N GLU A 36 21.79 3.66 -37.62
CA GLU A 36 23.18 3.18 -37.54
C GLU A 36 24.01 3.79 -38.68
N ALA A 37 23.44 3.78 -39.90
CA ALA A 37 24.05 4.42 -41.07
C ALA A 37 24.14 5.95 -41.00
N VAL A 38 23.37 6.61 -40.13
CA VAL A 38 23.46 8.07 -39.90
C VAL A 38 24.55 8.35 -38.87
N VAL A 39 24.64 7.56 -37.81
CA VAL A 39 25.67 7.67 -36.77
C VAL A 39 27.06 7.32 -37.31
N GLU A 40 27.18 6.30 -38.16
CA GLU A 40 28.44 5.94 -38.83
C GLU A 40 28.98 7.03 -39.75
N LYS A 41 28.11 7.90 -40.29
CA LYS A 41 28.47 8.99 -41.21
C LYS A 41 28.72 10.31 -40.52
N LEU A 42 28.49 10.40 -39.21
CA LEU A 42 28.70 11.62 -38.44
C LEU A 42 30.18 11.78 -38.09
N PRO A 43 30.77 12.97 -38.29
CA PRO A 43 32.11 13.26 -37.80
C PRO A 43 32.19 13.09 -36.27
N PRO A 44 33.29 12.55 -35.72
CA PRO A 44 33.47 12.35 -34.28
C PRO A 44 33.23 13.61 -33.45
N GLU A 45 33.59 14.78 -33.98
CA GLU A 45 33.43 16.08 -33.31
C GLU A 45 31.96 16.42 -33.06
N VAL A 46 31.07 16.07 -33.99
CA VAL A 46 29.63 16.28 -33.81
C VAL A 46 29.08 15.32 -32.76
N VAL A 47 29.59 14.09 -32.73
CA VAL A 47 29.24 13.10 -31.71
C VAL A 47 29.65 13.59 -30.32
N TYR A 48 30.86 14.14 -30.16
CA TYR A 48 31.32 14.72 -28.90
C TYR A 48 30.42 15.87 -28.44
N ARG A 49 30.09 16.80 -29.35
CA ARG A 49 29.16 17.90 -29.02
C ARG A 49 27.80 17.40 -28.58
N ILE A 50 27.26 16.36 -29.22
CA ILE A 50 25.97 15.77 -28.80
C ILE A 50 26.10 15.20 -27.38
N VAL A 51 27.16 14.42 -27.14
CA VAL A 51 27.43 13.77 -25.86
C VAL A 51 27.56 14.77 -24.71
N ASP A 52 28.21 15.91 -24.93
CA ASP A 52 28.44 16.95 -23.91
C ASP A 52 27.14 17.59 -23.39
N TYR A 53 26.04 17.52 -24.15
CA TYR A 53 24.73 18.04 -23.72
C TYR A 53 23.83 17.00 -23.04
N LEU A 54 24.28 15.75 -22.89
CA LEU A 54 23.44 14.68 -22.34
C LEU A 54 23.53 14.61 -20.81
N ASP A 55 22.40 14.32 -20.19
CA ASP A 55 22.38 13.97 -18.77
C ASP A 55 23.03 12.58 -18.53
N PRO A 56 23.56 12.31 -17.34
CA PRO A 56 24.24 11.05 -16.99
C PRO A 56 23.43 9.78 -17.26
N GLN A 57 22.12 9.82 -17.05
CA GLN A 57 21.24 8.68 -17.26
C GLN A 57 21.08 8.39 -18.76
N THR A 58 20.90 9.43 -19.57
CA THR A 58 20.84 9.33 -21.03
C THR A 58 22.18 8.91 -21.61
N LEU A 59 23.30 9.46 -21.11
CA LEU A 59 24.65 9.08 -21.50
C LEU A 59 24.93 7.59 -21.24
N MET A 60 24.56 7.10 -20.05
CA MET A 60 24.63 5.68 -19.72
C MET A 60 23.81 4.83 -20.71
N ASN A 61 22.57 5.21 -20.99
CA ASN A 61 21.70 4.47 -21.91
C ASN A 61 22.25 4.48 -23.34
N LEU A 62 22.83 5.60 -23.78
CA LEU A 62 23.46 5.74 -25.09
C LEU A 62 24.63 4.76 -25.25
N SER A 63 25.49 4.64 -24.23
CA SER A 63 26.61 3.69 -24.20
C SER A 63 26.19 2.22 -24.33
N ARG A 64 24.92 1.90 -24.04
CA ARG A 64 24.35 0.55 -24.14
C ARG A 64 23.62 0.30 -25.47
N SER A 65 23.38 1.36 -26.25
CA SER A 65 22.53 1.30 -27.45
C SER A 65 23.29 1.05 -28.75
N ASN A 66 24.54 1.51 -28.86
CA ASN A 66 25.35 1.42 -30.09
C ASN A 66 26.83 1.15 -29.73
N LYS A 67 27.50 0.32 -30.54
CA LYS A 67 28.91 -0.01 -30.38
C LYS A 67 29.83 1.22 -30.54
N LEU A 68 29.57 2.08 -31.51
CA LEU A 68 30.36 3.30 -31.72
C LEU A 68 30.29 4.25 -30.52
N PHE A 69 29.08 4.49 -30.00
CA PHE A 69 28.90 5.29 -28.78
C PHE A 69 29.55 4.62 -27.58
N ARG A 70 29.46 3.29 -27.47
CA ARG A 70 30.16 2.55 -26.42
C ARG A 70 31.66 2.78 -26.50
N ASP A 71 32.30 2.50 -27.63
CA ASP A 71 33.75 2.58 -27.77
C ASP A 71 34.25 4.01 -27.54
N THR A 72 33.49 5.00 -28.02
CA THR A 72 33.76 6.41 -27.79
C THR A 72 33.67 6.80 -26.32
N LEU A 73 32.56 6.47 -25.65
CA LEU A 73 32.34 6.82 -24.23
C LEU A 73 33.23 6.03 -23.27
N LEU A 74 33.78 4.90 -23.71
CA LEU A 74 34.75 4.12 -22.94
C LEU A 74 36.19 4.61 -23.13
N SER A 75 36.46 5.42 -24.15
CA SER A 75 37.81 5.92 -24.43
C SER A 75 38.26 7.02 -23.47
N SER A 76 37.32 7.75 -22.85
CA SER A 76 37.62 8.89 -21.98
C SER A 76 36.58 9.06 -20.88
N ASP A 77 37.06 9.34 -19.66
CA ASP A 77 36.23 9.69 -18.51
C ASP A 77 35.71 11.14 -18.57
N LEU A 78 36.24 11.99 -19.47
CA LEU A 78 35.86 13.40 -19.58
C LEU A 78 34.36 13.59 -19.86
N PHE A 79 33.78 12.77 -20.74
CA PHE A 79 32.35 12.86 -21.06
C PHE A 79 31.46 12.60 -19.82
N TRP A 80 31.88 11.67 -18.97
CA TRP A 80 31.17 11.32 -17.75
C TRP A 80 31.31 12.44 -16.71
N LYS A 81 32.50 13.05 -16.61
CA LYS A 81 32.75 14.22 -15.76
C LYS A 81 31.89 15.42 -16.18
N THR A 82 31.86 15.76 -17.47
CA THR A 82 31.04 16.87 -17.99
C THR A 82 29.56 16.63 -17.73
N ALA A 83 29.06 15.40 -17.92
CA ALA A 83 27.67 15.06 -17.62
C ALA A 83 27.35 15.15 -16.12
N ARG A 84 28.30 14.75 -15.24
CA ARG A 84 28.19 14.90 -13.78
C ARG A 84 28.03 16.38 -13.40
N GLU A 85 28.94 17.22 -13.88
CA GLU A 85 28.96 18.66 -13.61
C GLU A 85 27.68 19.35 -14.13
N GLY A 86 27.27 19.04 -15.37
CA GLY A 86 26.05 19.57 -15.96
C GLY A 86 24.76 19.19 -15.22
N SER A 87 24.79 18.09 -14.45
CA SER A 87 23.66 17.65 -13.61
C SER A 87 23.76 18.12 -12.15
N GLY A 88 24.82 18.85 -11.80
CA GLY A 88 25.08 19.30 -10.44
C GLY A 88 25.35 18.16 -9.45
N MET A 89 25.81 17.00 -9.94
CA MET A 89 26.19 15.88 -9.07
C MET A 89 27.49 16.21 -8.30
N PRO A 90 27.59 15.84 -7.01
CA PRO A 90 28.74 16.19 -6.19
C PRO A 90 30.02 15.52 -6.70
N GLU A 91 31.16 16.18 -6.50
CA GLU A 91 32.48 15.61 -6.73
C GLU A 91 32.90 14.74 -5.54
N LEU A 92 33.60 13.64 -5.84
CA LEU A 92 34.03 12.64 -4.86
C LEU A 92 35.46 12.92 -4.37
N GLU A 93 35.66 12.96 -3.06
CA GLU A 93 36.97 13.08 -2.41
C GLU A 93 37.76 11.78 -2.45
N ALA A 94 37.10 10.63 -2.31
CA ALA A 94 37.77 9.33 -2.17
C ALA A 94 38.47 8.84 -3.44
N GLN A 95 38.02 9.32 -4.62
CA GLN A 95 38.49 8.90 -5.95
C GLN A 95 38.62 7.39 -6.15
N ASP A 96 37.85 6.59 -5.40
CA ASP A 96 37.96 5.14 -5.36
C ASP A 96 37.15 4.45 -6.47
N ILE A 97 36.34 5.24 -7.17
CA ILE A 97 35.56 4.88 -8.34
C ILE A 97 35.77 5.91 -9.45
N THR A 98 35.77 5.43 -10.69
CA THR A 98 35.78 6.29 -11.89
C THR A 98 34.46 7.06 -12.04
N GLU A 99 34.46 8.18 -12.74
CA GLU A 99 33.26 9.00 -13.03
C GLU A 99 32.14 8.15 -13.66
N ARG A 100 32.52 7.25 -14.57
CA ARG A 100 31.59 6.29 -15.16
C ARG A 100 30.99 5.35 -14.12
N GLN A 101 31.81 4.74 -13.26
CA GLN A 101 31.31 3.85 -12.21
C GLN A 101 30.38 4.58 -11.24
N TYR A 102 30.68 5.84 -10.95
CA TYR A 102 29.83 6.68 -10.12
C TYR A 102 28.45 6.92 -10.75
N ILE A 103 28.40 7.28 -12.04
CA ILE A 103 27.14 7.43 -12.78
C ILE A 103 26.37 6.09 -12.84
N LEU A 104 27.06 4.97 -13.10
CA LEU A 104 26.43 3.65 -13.10
C LEU A 104 25.83 3.30 -11.72
N LEU A 105 26.55 3.59 -10.63
CA LEU A 105 26.07 3.32 -9.27
C LEU A 105 24.75 4.05 -8.98
N VAL A 106 24.66 5.32 -9.37
CA VAL A 106 23.50 6.18 -9.12
C VAL A 106 22.32 5.79 -10.03
N PHE A 107 22.56 5.65 -11.34
CA PHE A 107 21.49 5.59 -12.34
C PHE A 107 21.18 4.19 -12.86
N ASP A 108 22.12 3.25 -12.84
CA ASP A 108 21.84 1.88 -13.22
C ASP A 108 21.01 1.20 -12.15
N LYS A 109 19.91 0.55 -12.53
CA LYS A 109 19.01 -0.14 -11.57
C LYS A 109 19.27 -1.64 -11.51
N ASN A 110 20.37 -2.09 -12.09
CA ASN A 110 20.74 -3.49 -12.13
C ASN A 110 21.66 -3.84 -10.95
N CYS A 111 21.54 -5.07 -10.45
CA CYS A 111 22.50 -5.62 -9.49
C CYS A 111 23.88 -5.72 -10.14
N HIS A 112 24.92 -5.23 -9.47
CA HIS A 112 26.30 -5.30 -9.98
C HIS A 112 26.84 -6.73 -10.12
N ASP A 113 26.31 -7.68 -9.34
CA ASP A 113 26.80 -9.07 -9.37
C ASP A 113 26.03 -9.95 -10.37
N CYS A 114 24.70 -9.97 -10.26
CA CYS A 114 23.85 -10.89 -11.04
C CYS A 114 23.06 -10.19 -12.15
N SER A 115 23.21 -8.87 -12.33
CA SER A 115 22.49 -8.06 -13.31
C SER A 115 20.95 -8.10 -13.19
N LYS A 116 20.41 -8.56 -12.05
CA LYS A 116 18.96 -8.54 -11.77
C LYS A 116 18.46 -7.08 -11.79
N PRO A 117 17.39 -6.76 -12.54
CA PRO A 117 16.90 -5.39 -12.68
C PRO A 117 16.13 -4.91 -11.44
N ASN A 118 15.82 -3.61 -11.43
CA ASN A 118 14.95 -2.93 -10.46
C ASN A 118 15.42 -2.95 -9.00
N VAL A 119 16.72 -3.04 -8.76
CA VAL A 119 17.28 -2.85 -7.41
C VAL A 119 17.17 -1.38 -7.04
N GLN A 120 16.41 -1.03 -6.00
CA GLN A 120 16.21 0.36 -5.58
C GLN A 120 17.29 0.85 -4.61
N GLU A 121 17.69 -0.02 -3.68
CA GLU A 121 18.64 0.34 -2.62
C GLU A 121 20.08 0.40 -3.14
N ILE A 122 20.73 1.52 -2.89
CA ILE A 122 22.15 1.75 -3.16
C ILE A 122 22.86 1.77 -1.82
N ASN A 123 24.01 1.10 -1.73
CA ASN A 123 24.90 1.30 -0.61
C ASN A 123 26.11 2.11 -1.08
N PHE A 124 26.10 3.41 -0.76
CA PHE A 124 27.13 4.36 -1.20
C PHE A 124 28.47 4.12 -0.53
N VAL A 125 28.49 3.70 0.74
CA VAL A 125 29.72 3.33 1.45
C VAL A 125 30.42 2.14 0.78
N ASN A 126 29.63 1.18 0.28
CA ASN A 126 30.14 0.03 -0.46
C ASN A 126 30.34 0.30 -1.96
N CYS A 127 29.98 1.49 -2.44
CA CYS A 127 29.89 1.82 -3.87
C CYS A 127 29.21 0.72 -4.70
N ALA A 128 28.13 0.13 -4.16
CA ALA A 128 27.51 -1.05 -4.75
C ALA A 128 25.99 -1.02 -4.71
N ARG A 129 25.39 -1.48 -5.82
CA ARG A 129 23.96 -1.79 -5.93
C ARG A 129 23.78 -3.30 -6.03
N LEU A 130 23.19 -3.90 -4.99
CA LEU A 130 23.00 -5.35 -4.89
C LEU A 130 21.54 -5.69 -4.64
N CYS A 131 21.00 -6.68 -5.36
CA CYS A 131 19.68 -7.22 -5.05
C CYS A 131 19.68 -7.91 -3.68
N SER A 132 18.49 -8.18 -3.12
CA SER A 132 18.34 -8.93 -1.86
C SER A 132 19.18 -10.21 -1.86
N ASP A 133 19.12 -10.98 -2.94
CA ASP A 133 19.75 -12.30 -3.02
C ASP A 133 21.28 -12.16 -2.95
N CYS A 134 21.88 -11.32 -3.79
CA CYS A 134 23.33 -11.05 -3.78
C CYS A 134 23.79 -10.33 -2.50
N ARG A 135 22.93 -9.49 -1.93
CA ARG A 135 23.17 -8.84 -0.63
C ARG A 135 23.16 -9.85 0.53
N PHE A 136 22.43 -10.96 0.41
CA PHE A 136 22.25 -11.97 1.45
C PHE A 136 23.04 -13.27 1.22
N GLN A 137 23.70 -13.45 0.07
CA GLN A 137 24.58 -14.59 -0.20
C GLN A 137 25.76 -14.72 0.79
N THR A 138 26.15 -13.63 1.47
CA THR A 138 27.27 -13.59 2.44
C THR A 138 26.83 -13.55 3.90
N LYS A 139 25.55 -13.87 4.18
CA LYS A 139 25.09 -14.03 5.57
C LYS A 139 25.78 -15.26 6.18
N VAL A 140 26.44 -15.03 7.30
CA VAL A 140 27.02 -16.09 8.13
C VAL A 140 26.33 -16.07 9.49
N THR A 141 26.25 -17.22 10.16
CA THR A 141 25.78 -17.25 11.55
C THR A 141 26.78 -16.53 12.46
N GLU A 142 26.32 -16.06 13.62
CA GLU A 142 27.21 -15.37 14.58
C GLU A 142 28.46 -16.18 14.93
N PRO A 143 28.38 -17.51 15.20
CA PRO A 143 29.57 -18.31 15.49
C PRO A 143 30.54 -18.41 14.30
N GLN A 144 30.00 -18.53 13.08
CA GLN A 144 30.80 -18.56 11.85
C GLN A 144 31.50 -17.22 11.62
N LEU A 145 30.81 -16.11 11.88
CA LEU A 145 31.42 -14.79 11.79
C LEU A 145 32.53 -14.62 12.83
N ARG A 146 32.30 -14.99 14.10
CA ARG A 146 33.32 -14.91 15.15
C ARG A 146 34.58 -15.71 14.79
N LYS A 147 34.40 -16.95 14.31
CA LYS A 147 35.54 -17.79 13.88
C LYS A 147 36.27 -17.17 12.68
N PHE A 148 35.50 -16.64 11.71
CA PHE A 148 36.06 -15.99 10.55
C PHE A 148 36.84 -14.72 10.91
N LEU A 149 36.29 -13.84 11.75
CA LEU A 149 36.95 -12.61 12.19
C LEU A 149 38.25 -12.90 12.96
N LYS A 150 38.29 -13.97 13.78
CA LYS A 150 39.53 -14.42 14.46
C LYS A 150 40.62 -14.91 13.52
N SER A 151 40.24 -15.36 12.31
CA SER A 151 41.22 -15.80 11.30
C SER A 151 41.81 -14.67 10.46
N LEU A 152 41.34 -13.43 10.65
CA LEU A 152 41.85 -12.27 9.92
C LEU A 152 42.98 -11.58 10.70
N HIS A 153 43.78 -10.81 9.97
CA HIS A 153 44.75 -9.88 10.53
C HIS A 153 44.03 -8.92 11.51
N PRO A 154 44.63 -8.58 12.68
CA PRO A 154 43.98 -7.72 13.68
C PRO A 154 43.44 -6.40 13.12
N MET A 155 44.17 -5.81 12.18
CA MET A 155 43.82 -4.53 11.54
C MET A 155 42.88 -4.66 10.32
N ALA A 156 42.52 -5.88 9.91
CA ALA A 156 41.71 -6.10 8.70
C ALA A 156 40.32 -5.45 8.79
N LYS A 157 39.75 -5.38 9.99
CA LYS A 157 38.45 -4.74 10.21
C LYS A 157 38.52 -3.22 10.09
N GLU A 158 39.61 -2.61 10.56
CA GLU A 158 39.83 -1.16 10.50
C GLU A 158 40.18 -0.71 9.08
N CYS A 159 40.99 -1.50 8.37
CA CYS A 159 41.39 -1.23 6.99
C CYS A 159 40.29 -1.56 5.95
N ALA A 160 39.29 -2.34 6.34
CA ALA A 160 38.18 -2.69 5.47
C ALA A 160 37.38 -1.43 5.17
N LYS A 161 36.98 -1.24 3.89
CA LYS A 161 36.07 -0.13 3.53
C LYS A 161 34.71 -0.22 4.24
N TYR A 162 34.46 -1.33 4.96
CA TYR A 162 33.13 -1.76 5.37
C TYR A 162 33.15 -2.41 6.75
N THR A 163 32.28 -1.93 7.63
CA THR A 163 31.76 -2.64 8.81
C THR A 163 30.26 -2.81 8.61
N SER A 164 29.78 -4.04 8.55
CA SER A 164 28.41 -4.37 8.15
C SER A 164 27.32 -3.65 8.99
N ASP A 165 26.27 -3.14 8.34
CA ASP A 165 25.05 -2.53 8.94
C ASP A 165 24.32 -3.39 9.98
N ALA A 166 24.68 -4.67 10.08
CA ALA A 166 24.29 -5.56 11.16
C ALA A 166 25.37 -6.64 11.23
N GLY A 167 26.02 -6.81 12.38
CA GLY A 167 27.23 -7.61 12.64
C GLY A 167 27.17 -9.12 12.35
N TYR A 168 26.67 -9.51 11.17
CA TYR A 168 26.45 -10.88 10.70
C TYR A 168 26.90 -11.07 9.24
N ARG A 169 27.79 -10.22 8.72
CA ARG A 169 28.22 -10.27 7.31
C ARG A 169 29.73 -10.16 7.16
N ILE A 170 30.26 -10.95 6.23
CA ILE A 170 31.65 -10.87 5.80
C ILE A 170 31.77 -9.77 4.74
N PRO A 171 32.55 -8.71 4.98
CA PRO A 171 32.74 -7.68 3.97
C PRO A 171 33.47 -8.20 2.73
N ARG A 172 33.10 -7.69 1.54
CA ARG A 172 33.64 -8.18 0.26
C ARG A 172 35.15 -7.97 0.21
N GLY A 173 35.91 -8.98 -0.19
CA GLY A 173 37.37 -8.85 -0.33
C GLY A 173 38.15 -8.72 0.98
N ILE A 174 37.53 -8.84 2.16
CA ILE A 174 38.24 -8.74 3.44
C ILE A 174 39.30 -9.84 3.62
N LYS A 175 39.08 -11.03 3.04
CA LYS A 175 40.10 -12.11 3.01
C LYS A 175 41.37 -11.68 2.29
N LYS A 176 41.23 -11.16 1.07
CA LYS A 176 42.36 -10.66 0.27
C LYS A 176 43.06 -9.49 0.96
N LEU A 177 42.30 -8.60 1.60
CA LEU A 177 42.87 -7.51 2.40
C LEU A 177 43.67 -8.05 3.58
N SER A 178 43.13 -9.02 4.31
CA SER A 178 43.82 -9.67 5.43
C SER A 178 45.10 -10.37 4.99
N GLU A 179 45.07 -11.12 3.89
CA GLU A 179 46.24 -11.76 3.30
C GLU A 179 47.31 -10.72 2.97
N LYS A 180 46.94 -9.58 2.37
CA LYS A 180 47.83 -8.46 2.08
C LYS A 180 48.39 -7.79 3.35
N LEU A 181 47.60 -7.67 4.41
CA LEU A 181 48.08 -7.11 5.68
C LEU A 181 49.11 -8.01 6.36
N HIS A 182 48.96 -9.33 6.26
CA HIS A 182 49.96 -10.27 6.80
C HIS A 182 51.32 -10.22 6.09
N THR A 183 51.40 -9.68 4.86
CA THR A 183 52.68 -9.54 4.15
C THR A 183 53.45 -8.28 4.52
N MET A 184 52.85 -7.34 5.24
CA MET A 184 53.47 -6.06 5.65
C MET A 184 53.81 -6.07 7.14
N GLN A 185 54.85 -5.35 7.54
CA GLN A 185 55.26 -5.19 8.94
C GLN A 185 55.87 -3.80 9.18
N GLY A 186 55.89 -3.36 10.44
CA GLY A 186 56.49 -2.07 10.85
C GLY A 186 55.85 -0.87 10.15
N ASP A 187 56.67 0.10 9.76
CA ASP A 187 56.26 1.38 9.18
C ASP A 187 55.40 1.23 7.90
N GLU A 188 55.64 0.20 7.09
CA GLU A 188 54.86 -0.07 5.88
C GLU A 188 53.39 -0.39 6.23
N LEU A 189 53.19 -1.21 7.27
CA LEU A 189 51.86 -1.59 7.74
C LEU A 189 51.13 -0.38 8.32
N GLU A 190 51.80 0.44 9.13
CA GLU A 190 51.23 1.63 9.75
C GLU A 190 50.76 2.63 8.69
N LYS A 191 51.62 2.93 7.71
CA LYS A 191 51.26 3.81 6.60
C LYS A 191 50.09 3.28 5.78
N PHE A 192 50.09 1.97 5.47
CA PHE A 192 48.97 1.37 4.73
C PHE A 192 47.66 1.45 5.52
N VAL A 193 47.70 1.24 6.83
CA VAL A 193 46.50 1.37 7.68
C VAL A 193 45.98 2.79 7.65
N GLU A 194 46.85 3.78 7.79
CA GLU A 194 46.49 5.19 7.78
C GLU A 194 45.83 5.59 6.44
N GLU A 195 46.44 5.23 5.30
CA GLU A 195 45.87 5.45 3.97
C GLU A 195 44.47 4.83 3.82
N ARG A 196 44.26 3.65 4.41
CA ARG A 196 42.97 2.95 4.37
C ARG A 196 41.92 3.59 5.26
N GLN A 197 42.31 4.12 6.42
CA GLN A 197 41.42 4.88 7.30
C GLN A 197 40.99 6.18 6.64
N GLN A 198 41.94 6.95 6.09
CA GLN A 198 41.65 8.19 5.35
C GLN A 198 40.71 7.94 4.17
N LEU A 199 40.95 6.87 3.40
CA LEU A 199 40.07 6.47 2.30
C LEU A 199 38.65 6.16 2.79
N LYS A 200 38.51 5.44 3.90
CA LYS A 200 37.21 5.10 4.46
C LYS A 200 36.45 6.36 4.89
N GLU A 201 37.11 7.29 5.56
CA GLU A 201 36.51 8.57 5.94
C GLU A 201 36.05 9.40 4.74
N ALA A 202 36.86 9.44 3.67
CA ALA A 202 36.50 10.11 2.42
C ALA A 202 35.26 9.46 1.77
N ILE A 203 35.20 8.13 1.70
CA ILE A 203 34.04 7.40 1.17
C ILE A 203 32.78 7.69 1.99
N GLU A 204 32.87 7.73 3.31
CA GLU A 204 31.73 8.05 4.17
C GLU A 204 31.24 9.49 3.99
N LYS A 205 32.16 10.45 3.80
CA LYS A 205 31.80 11.84 3.46
C LYS A 205 31.11 11.91 2.11
N ASP A 206 31.66 11.26 1.10
CA ASP A 206 31.10 11.21 -0.24
C ASP A 206 29.73 10.55 -0.26
N ALA A 207 29.55 9.43 0.44
CA ALA A 207 28.26 8.77 0.60
C ALA A 207 27.18 9.75 1.11
N ARG A 208 27.49 10.52 2.15
CA ARG A 208 26.59 11.56 2.68
C ARG A 208 26.27 12.66 1.66
N LYS A 209 27.26 13.09 0.87
CA LYS A 209 27.03 14.09 -0.21
C LYS A 209 26.08 13.56 -1.27
N ILE A 210 26.29 12.31 -1.72
CA ILE A 210 25.47 11.68 -2.75
C ILE A 210 24.03 11.50 -2.26
N GLU A 211 23.86 11.01 -1.03
CA GLU A 211 22.55 10.84 -0.40
C GLU A 211 21.81 12.18 -0.29
N LYS A 212 22.49 13.22 0.19
CA LYS A 212 21.93 14.57 0.28
C LYS A 212 21.49 15.09 -1.09
N TRP A 213 22.34 14.98 -2.10
CA TRP A 213 22.02 15.39 -3.47
C TRP A 213 20.81 14.63 -4.02
N LEU A 214 20.74 13.30 -3.82
CA LEU A 214 19.58 12.50 -4.26
C LEU A 214 18.27 12.91 -3.57
N LEU A 215 18.32 13.22 -2.28
CA LEU A 215 17.18 13.75 -1.54
C LEU A 215 16.73 15.11 -2.09
N GLU A 216 17.67 16.01 -2.40
CA GLU A 216 17.39 17.31 -3.02
C GLU A 216 16.75 17.14 -4.40
N GLN A 217 17.27 16.24 -5.26
CA GLN A 217 16.66 15.94 -6.55
C GLN A 217 15.23 15.39 -6.42
N ALA A 218 15.01 14.50 -5.44
CA ALA A 218 13.68 13.95 -5.17
C ALA A 218 12.70 15.04 -4.70
N ASN A 219 13.14 15.93 -3.82
CA ASN A 219 12.35 17.07 -3.34
C ASN A 219 12.04 18.07 -4.47
N ASN A 220 13.04 18.43 -5.28
CA ASN A 220 12.86 19.32 -6.43
C ASN A 220 11.83 18.77 -7.41
N LYS A 221 11.89 17.47 -7.70
CA LYS A 221 10.90 16.80 -8.53
C LYS A 221 9.51 16.80 -7.89
N TYR A 222 9.43 16.53 -6.59
CA TYR A 222 8.17 16.59 -5.86
C TYR A 222 7.53 17.99 -5.93
N ASP A 223 8.33 19.04 -5.73
CA ASP A 223 7.92 20.43 -5.80
C ASP A 223 7.49 20.83 -7.21
N GLU A 224 8.24 20.42 -8.24
CA GLU A 224 7.87 20.63 -9.63
C GLU A 224 6.53 19.96 -9.96
N ASP A 225 6.37 18.68 -9.59
CA ASP A 225 5.13 17.93 -9.76
C ASP A 225 3.97 18.59 -9.00
N TYR A 226 4.23 19.10 -7.80
CA TYR A 226 3.25 19.84 -7.00
C TYR A 226 2.81 21.13 -7.71
N ARG A 227 3.76 21.97 -8.16
CA ARG A 227 3.46 23.20 -8.92
C ARG A 227 2.69 22.90 -10.20
N ASN A 228 3.07 21.85 -10.93
CA ASN A 228 2.38 21.38 -12.13
C ASN A 228 0.93 20.95 -11.84
N ARG A 229 0.70 20.22 -10.74
CA ARG A 229 -0.65 19.87 -10.28
C ARG A 229 -1.48 21.10 -9.93
N GLN A 230 -0.91 22.08 -9.21
CA GLN A 230 -1.61 23.32 -8.87
C GLN A 230 -1.97 24.15 -10.10
N SER A 231 -1.02 24.34 -11.03
CA SER A 231 -1.26 25.03 -12.30
C SER A 231 -2.37 24.35 -13.11
N ARG A 232 -2.35 23.00 -13.17
CA ARG A 232 -3.40 22.21 -13.80
C ARG A 232 -4.77 22.42 -13.14
N ARG A 233 -4.83 22.35 -11.80
CA ARG A 233 -6.07 22.58 -11.03
C ARG A 233 -6.65 23.97 -11.30
N GLY A 234 -5.82 25.00 -11.32
CA GLY A 234 -6.23 26.36 -11.67
C GLY A 234 -6.79 26.45 -13.09
N SER A 235 -6.13 25.80 -14.06
CA SER A 235 -6.60 25.77 -15.46
C SER A 235 -7.94 25.03 -15.60
N ILE A 236 -8.12 23.92 -14.90
CA ILE A 236 -9.40 23.17 -14.87
C ILE A 236 -10.49 24.03 -14.22
N ARG A 237 -10.20 24.69 -13.10
CA ARG A 237 -11.11 25.60 -12.42
C ARG A 237 -11.60 26.70 -13.36
N GLN A 238 -10.69 27.41 -14.04
CA GLN A 238 -11.05 28.44 -15.03
C GLN A 238 -11.95 27.90 -16.15
N LYS A 239 -11.68 26.68 -16.64
CA LYS A 239 -12.51 26.04 -17.66
C LYS A 239 -13.91 25.69 -17.15
N LEU A 240 -14.03 25.23 -15.90
CA LEU A 240 -15.32 24.97 -15.27
C LEU A 240 -16.10 26.26 -15.02
N LEU A 241 -15.44 27.33 -14.57
CA LEU A 241 -16.07 28.66 -14.44
C LEU A 241 -16.64 29.14 -15.78
N ALA A 242 -15.89 28.97 -16.87
CA ALA A 242 -16.37 29.31 -18.23
C ALA A 242 -17.56 28.46 -18.70
N LEU A 243 -17.75 27.26 -18.12
CA LEU A 243 -18.92 26.40 -18.37
C LEU A 243 -20.11 26.76 -17.46
N GLY A 244 -19.98 27.76 -16.59
CA GLY A 244 -21.04 28.24 -15.68
C GLY A 244 -21.05 27.58 -14.31
N TRP A 245 -19.99 26.86 -13.92
CA TRP A 245 -19.82 26.37 -12.55
C TRP A 245 -19.29 27.50 -11.66
N THR A 246 -19.62 27.51 -10.37
CA THR A 246 -19.16 28.55 -9.43
C THR A 246 -18.07 28.04 -8.49
N ASP A 247 -17.28 28.95 -7.95
CA ASP A 247 -16.23 28.62 -7.00
C ASP A 247 -16.76 28.06 -5.68
N GLU A 248 -17.93 28.52 -5.23
CA GLU A 248 -18.60 28.00 -4.04
C GLU A 248 -18.90 26.50 -4.15
N ILE A 249 -19.31 26.06 -5.34
CA ILE A 249 -19.61 24.67 -5.63
C ILE A 249 -18.34 23.82 -5.63
N LEU A 250 -17.25 24.34 -6.20
CA LEU A 250 -15.95 23.68 -6.18
C LEU A 250 -15.35 23.61 -4.76
N LEU A 251 -15.60 24.62 -3.92
CA LEU A 251 -15.20 24.62 -2.51
C LEU A 251 -15.96 23.58 -1.69
N ARG A 252 -17.26 23.42 -1.93
CA ARG A 252 -18.10 22.42 -1.23
C ARG A 252 -17.66 20.97 -1.46
N LEU A 253 -17.12 20.66 -2.63
CA LEU A 253 -16.58 19.33 -2.93
C LEU A 253 -15.25 19.03 -2.22
N GLY A 254 -14.56 20.06 -1.74
CA GLY A 254 -13.38 19.95 -0.90
C GLY A 254 -12.21 19.19 -1.52
N GLY A 255 -11.37 18.58 -0.67
CA GLY A 255 -10.13 17.92 -1.08
C GLY A 255 -10.34 16.68 -1.96
N TYR A 256 -11.49 16.01 -1.87
CA TYR A 256 -11.79 14.82 -2.67
C TYR A 256 -11.88 15.12 -4.17
N TRP A 257 -12.46 16.26 -4.54
CA TRP A 257 -12.48 16.71 -5.93
C TRP A 257 -11.07 16.82 -6.53
N TYR A 258 -10.16 17.43 -5.76
CA TYR A 258 -8.79 17.66 -6.19
C TYR A 258 -7.90 16.41 -6.19
N SER A 259 -8.36 15.29 -5.62
CA SER A 259 -7.65 14.01 -5.64
C SER A 259 -7.98 13.16 -6.87
N LYS A 260 -9.06 13.48 -7.62
CA LYS A 260 -9.44 12.74 -8.83
C LYS A 260 -8.30 12.70 -9.84
N ARG A 261 -8.14 11.55 -10.48
CA ARG A 261 -7.01 11.26 -11.38
C ARG A 261 -6.88 12.29 -12.51
N GLU A 262 -7.98 12.72 -13.10
CA GLU A 262 -8.00 13.68 -14.23
C GLU A 262 -7.54 15.07 -13.80
N VAL A 263 -7.76 15.42 -12.54
CA VAL A 263 -7.44 16.71 -11.92
C VAL A 263 -6.03 16.69 -11.35
N ASN A 264 -5.63 15.61 -10.68
CA ASN A 264 -4.41 15.50 -9.90
C ASN A 264 -3.21 14.94 -10.68
N GLN A 265 -2.92 15.50 -11.85
CA GLN A 265 -1.78 15.09 -12.67
C GLN A 265 -0.70 16.18 -12.75
N PRO A 266 0.59 15.82 -12.66
CA PRO A 266 1.71 16.75 -12.89
C PRO A 266 1.93 16.97 -14.39
N ARG A 267 0.87 17.25 -15.15
CA ARG A 267 0.94 17.49 -16.60
C ARG A 267 0.08 18.68 -16.97
N LYS A 268 0.66 19.60 -17.75
CA LYS A 268 -0.04 20.77 -18.27
C LYS A 268 -1.33 20.38 -18.98
N LEU A 269 -2.41 21.12 -18.70
CA LEU A 269 -3.68 20.95 -19.38
C LEU A 269 -3.59 21.57 -20.78
N THR A 270 -3.55 20.72 -21.82
CA THR A 270 -3.60 21.19 -23.21
C THR A 270 -5.05 21.21 -23.72
N PRO A 271 -5.37 21.99 -24.77
CA PRO A 271 -6.71 21.99 -25.37
C PRO A 271 -7.18 20.61 -25.80
N ARG A 272 -6.25 19.80 -26.34
CA ARG A 272 -6.52 18.41 -26.71
C ARG A 272 -6.90 17.54 -25.51
N ILE A 273 -6.16 17.65 -24.40
CA ILE A 273 -6.48 16.90 -23.17
C ILE A 273 -7.82 17.35 -22.61
N TRP A 274 -8.08 18.66 -22.59
CA TRP A 274 -9.35 19.21 -22.09
C TRP A 274 -10.55 18.61 -22.83
N LYS A 275 -10.52 18.57 -24.17
CA LYS A 275 -11.58 17.97 -25.00
C LYS A 275 -11.88 16.52 -24.63
N THR A 276 -10.89 15.75 -24.17
CA THR A 276 -11.06 14.37 -23.73
C THR A 276 -11.67 14.28 -22.33
N ILE A 277 -11.26 15.14 -21.39
CA ILE A 277 -11.64 15.01 -19.98
C ILE A 277 -12.88 15.82 -19.60
N GLU A 278 -13.29 16.81 -20.39
CA GLU A 278 -14.38 17.74 -20.07
C GLU A 278 -15.69 17.00 -19.72
N LYS A 279 -16.22 16.18 -20.63
CA LYS A 279 -17.49 15.47 -20.40
C LYS A 279 -17.43 14.49 -19.20
N PRO A 280 -16.41 13.62 -19.08
CA PRO A 280 -16.26 12.77 -17.90
C PRO A 280 -16.16 13.58 -16.60
N LEU A 281 -15.43 14.69 -16.61
CA LEU A 281 -15.18 15.51 -15.44
C LEU A 281 -16.46 16.22 -14.98
N VAL A 282 -17.23 16.79 -15.90
CA VAL A 282 -18.54 17.41 -15.61
C VAL A 282 -19.53 16.37 -15.09
N LYS A 283 -19.55 15.16 -15.66
CA LYS A 283 -20.37 14.06 -15.15
C LYS A 283 -19.99 13.69 -13.71
N ALA A 284 -18.70 13.57 -13.43
CA ALA A 284 -18.19 13.26 -12.08
C ALA A 284 -18.53 14.39 -11.09
N LEU A 285 -18.37 15.64 -11.50
CA LEU A 285 -18.70 16.82 -10.70
C LEU A 285 -20.17 16.80 -10.24
N ARG A 286 -21.09 16.53 -11.16
CA ARG A 286 -22.53 16.39 -10.84
C ARG A 286 -22.80 15.27 -9.86
N SER A 287 -22.22 14.09 -10.10
CA SER A 287 -22.38 12.93 -9.21
C SER A 287 -21.88 13.23 -7.79
N ASP A 288 -20.75 13.92 -7.67
CA ASP A 288 -20.20 14.29 -6.37
C ASP A 288 -21.09 15.33 -5.67
N LEU A 289 -21.67 16.29 -6.38
CA LEU A 289 -22.58 17.29 -5.81
C LEU A 289 -23.87 16.65 -5.29
N ILE A 290 -24.47 15.75 -6.06
CA ILE A 290 -25.63 14.97 -5.61
C ILE A 290 -25.28 14.19 -4.34
N SER A 291 -24.11 13.53 -4.32
CA SER A 291 -23.65 12.77 -3.16
C SER A 291 -23.39 13.66 -1.94
N ALA A 292 -22.79 14.83 -2.12
CA ALA A 292 -22.57 15.82 -1.07
C ALA A 292 -23.90 16.34 -0.52
N ARG A 293 -24.87 16.60 -1.40
CA ARG A 293 -26.21 17.04 -1.02
C ARG A 293 -26.97 15.96 -0.24
N HIS A 294 -26.95 14.72 -0.71
CA HIS A 294 -27.52 13.58 0.01
C HIS A 294 -26.91 13.42 1.40
N LYS A 295 -25.59 13.64 1.53
CA LYS A 295 -24.93 13.67 2.84
C LYS A 295 -25.48 14.80 3.73
N MET A 296 -25.57 16.03 3.21
CA MET A 296 -26.12 17.17 3.98
C MET A 296 -27.55 16.91 4.45
N ARG A 297 -28.40 16.32 3.60
CA ARG A 297 -29.78 15.95 3.99
C ARG A 297 -29.83 14.89 5.08
N ARG A 298 -29.01 13.84 4.96
CA ARG A 298 -28.88 12.83 6.03
C ARG A 298 -28.39 13.45 7.33
N ASP A 299 -27.40 14.34 7.26
CA ASP A 299 -26.87 15.03 8.42
C ASP A 299 -27.91 15.93 9.09
N ALA A 300 -28.77 16.60 8.30
CA ALA A 300 -29.89 17.41 8.81
C ALA A 300 -30.98 16.58 9.50
N LEU A 301 -31.14 15.29 9.13
CA LEU A 301 -32.08 14.37 9.76
C LEU A 301 -31.56 13.70 11.04
N ILE A 302 -30.28 13.89 11.39
CA ILE A 302 -29.69 13.30 12.61
C ILE A 302 -30.44 13.69 13.89
N PRO A 303 -30.88 14.95 14.10
CA PRO A 303 -31.68 15.30 15.27
C PRO A 303 -33.00 14.52 15.33
N GLN A 304 -33.67 14.34 14.20
CA GLN A 304 -34.94 13.60 14.14
C GLN A 304 -34.76 12.11 14.44
N TYR A 305 -33.68 11.50 13.94
CA TYR A 305 -33.28 10.15 14.30
C TYR A 305 -33.09 10.01 15.82
N LYS A 306 -32.37 10.93 16.45
CA LYS A 306 -32.13 10.91 17.91
C LYS A 306 -33.43 11.05 18.69
N ASN A 307 -34.30 11.97 18.29
CA ASN A 307 -35.60 12.18 18.94
C ASN A 307 -36.49 10.94 18.85
N LEU A 308 -36.55 10.30 17.67
CA LEU A 308 -37.30 9.06 17.49
C LEU A 308 -36.75 7.92 18.34
N MET A 309 -35.44 7.73 18.34
CA MET A 309 -34.79 6.68 19.14
C MET A 309 -35.04 6.87 20.65
N GLN A 310 -35.02 8.12 21.15
CA GLN A 310 -35.26 8.43 22.56
C GLN A 310 -36.74 8.28 22.96
N ALA A 311 -37.67 8.58 22.04
CA ALA A 311 -39.11 8.46 22.27
C ALA A 311 -39.65 7.03 22.06
N ASP A 312 -38.82 6.11 21.54
CA ASP A 312 -39.22 4.75 21.21
C ASP A 312 -39.38 3.89 22.49
N PRO A 313 -40.44 3.06 22.61
CA PRO A 313 -40.62 2.15 23.75
C PRO A 313 -39.55 1.04 23.87
N GLN A 314 -38.79 0.79 22.80
CA GLN A 314 -37.75 -0.24 22.72
C GLN A 314 -36.43 0.33 22.14
N PRO A 315 -35.76 1.25 22.86
CA PRO A 315 -34.58 1.95 22.33
C PRO A 315 -33.40 1.00 22.03
N ASP A 316 -33.26 -0.10 22.77
CA ASP A 316 -32.20 -1.11 22.54
C ASP A 316 -32.38 -1.89 21.23
N LEU A 317 -33.61 -1.97 20.71
CA LEU A 317 -33.95 -2.63 19.46
C LEU A 317 -34.06 -1.63 18.29
N PHE A 318 -33.86 -0.34 18.55
CA PHE A 318 -33.95 0.70 17.54
C PHE A 318 -32.86 0.51 16.48
N PRO A 319 -33.12 0.80 15.19
CA PRO A 319 -32.13 0.64 14.14
C PRO A 319 -30.89 1.51 14.39
N SER A 320 -29.71 0.95 14.10
CA SER A 320 -28.49 1.75 14.06
C SER A 320 -28.64 2.89 13.06
N ARG A 321 -27.95 4.02 13.27
CA ARG A 321 -28.02 5.19 12.38
C ARG A 321 -27.79 4.82 10.90
N ALA A 322 -26.85 3.91 10.62
CA ALA A 322 -26.61 3.44 9.27
C ALA A 322 -27.81 2.67 8.70
N THR A 323 -28.39 1.75 9.47
CA THR A 323 -29.57 0.97 9.06
C THR A 323 -30.79 1.87 8.88
N PHE A 324 -31.02 2.81 9.80
CA PHE A 324 -32.14 3.74 9.76
C PHE A 324 -32.13 4.59 8.49
N PHE A 325 -30.98 5.14 8.09
CA PHE A 325 -30.89 5.92 6.86
C PHE A 325 -31.01 5.07 5.59
N GLU A 326 -30.90 3.75 5.67
CA GLU A 326 -31.07 2.84 4.54
C GLU A 326 -32.51 2.31 4.39
N MET A 327 -33.38 2.56 5.38
CA MET A 327 -34.82 2.26 5.32
C MET A 327 -35.49 3.03 4.19
N GLN A 328 -36.43 2.41 3.49
CA GLN A 328 -37.00 2.98 2.27
C GLN A 328 -37.81 4.25 2.56
N SER A 329 -38.54 4.29 3.68
CA SER A 329 -39.30 5.46 4.15
C SER A 329 -38.40 6.64 4.54
N VAL A 330 -37.17 6.38 5.02
CA VAL A 330 -36.20 7.42 5.38
C VAL A 330 -35.40 7.86 4.15
N LYS A 331 -35.01 6.90 3.31
CA LYS A 331 -34.35 7.14 2.01
C LYS A 331 -35.14 8.07 1.12
N SER A 332 -36.46 7.90 1.01
CA SER A 332 -37.30 8.77 0.18
C SER A 332 -37.27 10.25 0.61
N VAL A 333 -36.93 10.53 1.86
CA VAL A 333 -36.81 11.90 2.39
C VAL A 333 -35.46 12.53 2.02
N TRP A 334 -34.34 11.81 2.20
CA TRP A 334 -33.00 12.37 1.95
C TRP A 334 -32.45 12.12 0.53
N GLN A 335 -32.81 11.00 -0.09
CA GLN A 335 -32.43 10.58 -1.45
C GLN A 335 -33.50 11.01 -2.45
N LYS A 336 -33.79 12.32 -2.46
CA LYS A 336 -34.63 12.90 -3.50
C LYS A 336 -33.77 13.18 -4.74
N ASP A 337 -33.96 12.35 -5.75
CA ASP A 337 -33.45 12.60 -7.09
C ASP A 337 -34.25 13.76 -7.70
N TYR A 338 -33.88 15.00 -7.36
CA TYR A 338 -34.31 16.16 -8.13
C TYR A 338 -33.65 16.05 -9.50
N GLY A 339 -34.35 15.37 -10.41
CA GLY A 339 -34.16 15.28 -11.86
C GLY A 339 -32.72 15.15 -12.36
N PRO A 340 -32.33 14.00 -12.97
CA PRO A 340 -31.22 14.01 -13.90
C PRO A 340 -31.73 14.68 -15.18
N ASP A 341 -31.94 15.99 -15.18
CA ASP A 341 -31.72 16.69 -16.43
C ASP A 341 -30.20 16.72 -16.62
N PRO A 342 -29.63 15.95 -17.56
CA PRO A 342 -28.21 15.99 -17.84
C PRO A 342 -27.74 17.37 -18.32
N THR A 343 -28.66 18.31 -18.56
CA THR A 343 -28.41 19.70 -18.90
C THR A 343 -28.50 20.66 -17.71
N ALA A 344 -29.05 20.24 -16.56
CA ALA A 344 -29.21 21.11 -15.39
C ALA A 344 -27.86 21.68 -14.93
N ARG A 345 -27.90 22.98 -14.59
CA ARG A 345 -26.74 23.72 -14.07
C ARG A 345 -26.61 23.49 -12.58
N ALA A 346 -25.41 23.73 -12.08
CA ALA A 346 -25.05 23.54 -10.68
C ALA A 346 -25.92 24.35 -9.71
N VAL A 347 -26.34 25.56 -10.13
CA VAL A 347 -27.23 26.46 -9.37
C VAL A 347 -28.60 25.83 -9.13
N GLU A 348 -29.15 25.14 -10.14
CA GLU A 348 -30.46 24.48 -10.05
C GLU A 348 -30.44 23.30 -9.06
N ILE A 349 -29.28 22.66 -8.86
CA ILE A 349 -29.12 21.61 -7.83
C ILE A 349 -29.13 22.23 -6.42
N ASP A 350 -28.72 23.50 -6.28
CA ASP A 350 -28.58 24.19 -5.00
C ASP A 350 -29.87 24.85 -4.50
N ASP A 351 -30.77 25.24 -5.39
CA ASP A 351 -32.00 26.00 -5.08
C ASP A 351 -33.01 25.22 -4.21
N PHE A 352 -32.84 23.91 -4.05
CA PHE A 352 -33.75 23.12 -3.21
C PHE A 352 -33.43 23.27 -1.71
N PRO A 353 -34.41 23.07 -0.81
CA PRO A 353 -34.13 22.98 0.62
C PRO A 353 -33.28 21.75 0.95
N ILE A 354 -32.39 21.88 1.95
CA ILE A 354 -31.65 20.75 2.54
C ILE A 354 -32.59 19.94 3.45
N TYR A 355 -33.52 20.60 4.11
CA TYR A 355 -34.45 20.00 5.05
C TYR A 355 -35.79 20.73 5.03
N ASP A 356 -36.88 19.98 5.18
CA ASP A 356 -38.25 20.48 5.25
C ASP A 356 -39.00 19.68 6.32
N ASP A 357 -39.47 20.37 7.36
CA ASP A 357 -40.24 19.77 8.46
C ASP A 357 -41.57 19.18 7.99
N ALA A 358 -42.23 19.78 7.00
CA ALA A 358 -43.50 19.28 6.50
C ALA A 358 -43.31 17.92 5.81
N GLU A 359 -42.22 17.77 5.06
CA GLU A 359 -41.87 16.52 4.39
C GLU A 359 -41.50 15.43 5.39
N TRP A 360 -40.74 15.77 6.42
CA TRP A 360 -40.42 14.84 7.50
C TRP A 360 -41.67 14.36 8.24
N LEU A 361 -42.56 15.30 8.60
CA LEU A 361 -43.83 14.98 9.27
C LEU A 361 -44.73 14.10 8.40
N ALA A 362 -44.75 14.31 7.09
CA ALA A 362 -45.51 13.47 6.16
C ALA A 362 -44.94 12.04 6.05
N ALA A 363 -43.62 11.87 6.12
CA ALA A 363 -42.97 10.56 6.07
C ALA A 363 -43.01 9.82 7.43
N LEU A 364 -43.20 10.53 8.53
CA LEU A 364 -43.11 10.01 9.90
C LEU A 364 -43.97 8.76 10.18
N PRO A 365 -45.23 8.63 9.71
CA PRO A 365 -46.01 7.42 9.92
C PRO A 365 -45.40 6.19 9.25
N ALA A 366 -44.90 6.34 8.02
CA ALA A 366 -44.25 5.25 7.28
C ALA A 366 -42.91 4.86 7.94
N VAL A 367 -42.14 5.85 8.41
CA VAL A 367 -40.89 5.62 9.17
C VAL A 367 -41.17 4.82 10.44
N ARG A 368 -42.18 5.20 11.23
CA ARG A 368 -42.54 4.47 12.45
C ARG A 368 -42.99 3.03 12.16
N ALA A 369 -43.76 2.82 11.11
CA ALA A 369 -44.18 1.48 10.69
C ALA A 369 -42.99 0.60 10.27
N GLU A 370 -42.04 1.15 9.51
CA GLU A 370 -40.84 0.42 9.07
C GLU A 370 -39.88 0.11 10.24
N VAL A 371 -39.76 1.04 11.20
CA VAL A 371 -39.03 0.79 12.46
C VAL A 371 -39.67 -0.33 13.27
N ALA A 372 -41.00 -0.34 13.42
CA ALA A 372 -41.72 -1.40 14.14
C ALA A 372 -41.54 -2.76 13.45
N CYS A 373 -41.64 -2.81 12.12
CA CYS A 373 -41.35 -4.03 11.34
C CYS A 373 -39.92 -4.52 11.57
N TYR A 374 -38.93 -3.62 11.55
CA TYR A 374 -37.54 -3.96 11.83
C TYR A 374 -37.34 -4.50 13.26
N GLN A 375 -37.98 -3.90 14.26
CA GLN A 375 -37.90 -4.38 15.65
C GLN A 375 -38.51 -5.77 15.79
N GLN A 376 -39.63 -6.03 15.10
CA GLN A 376 -40.26 -7.34 15.05
C GLN A 376 -39.36 -8.38 14.37
N ASP A 377 -38.76 -8.06 13.22
CA ASP A 377 -37.83 -8.95 12.53
C ASP A 377 -36.61 -9.29 13.42
N VAL A 378 -36.03 -8.29 14.09
CA VAL A 378 -34.87 -8.49 15.00
C VAL A 378 -35.25 -9.39 16.16
N THR A 379 -36.45 -9.20 16.70
CA THR A 379 -37.03 -10.02 17.74
C THR A 379 -37.20 -11.47 17.28
N ASP A 380 -37.85 -11.69 16.14
CA ASP A 380 -38.09 -13.02 15.59
C ASP A 380 -36.78 -13.75 15.29
N LEU A 381 -35.77 -13.05 14.77
CA LEU A 381 -34.45 -13.62 14.52
C LEU A 381 -33.71 -13.96 15.83
N ALA A 382 -33.86 -13.14 16.87
CA ALA A 382 -33.28 -13.42 18.18
C ALA A 382 -33.93 -14.67 18.80
N VAL A 383 -35.26 -14.78 18.74
CA VAL A 383 -36.01 -15.96 19.20
C VAL A 383 -35.58 -17.19 18.40
N GLU A 384 -35.54 -17.13 17.07
CA GLU A 384 -35.11 -18.25 16.22
C GLU A 384 -33.70 -18.74 16.60
N ARG A 385 -32.76 -17.81 16.83
CA ARG A 385 -31.39 -18.14 17.23
C ARG A 385 -31.31 -18.76 18.62
N LEU A 386 -32.06 -18.23 19.58
CA LEU A 386 -32.15 -18.79 20.92
C LEU A 386 -32.76 -20.19 20.88
N THR A 387 -33.86 -20.39 20.17
CA THR A 387 -34.49 -21.72 20.00
C THR A 387 -33.53 -22.73 19.39
N LYS A 388 -32.79 -22.36 18.33
CA LYS A 388 -31.76 -23.24 17.73
C LYS A 388 -30.63 -23.56 18.71
N ALA A 389 -30.16 -22.59 19.47
CA ALA A 389 -29.10 -22.79 20.47
C ALA A 389 -29.57 -23.68 21.63
N TYR A 390 -30.83 -23.54 22.04
CA TYR A 390 -31.48 -24.38 23.05
C TYR A 390 -31.63 -25.83 22.59
N ILE A 391 -32.13 -26.04 21.36
CA ILE A 391 -32.26 -27.38 20.75
C ILE A 391 -30.89 -28.04 20.60
N ALA A 392 -29.86 -27.29 20.18
CA ALA A 392 -28.50 -27.81 20.03
C ALA A 392 -27.81 -28.18 21.37
N ARG A 393 -28.39 -27.80 22.51
CA ARG A 393 -27.86 -28.07 23.86
C ARG A 393 -28.73 -29.03 24.70
N ASP A 394 -29.72 -29.69 24.09
CA ASP A 394 -30.61 -30.69 24.73
C ASP A 394 -31.35 -30.19 26.00
N PHE A 395 -31.67 -28.89 26.08
CA PHE A 395 -32.55 -28.38 27.13
C PHE A 395 -34.03 -28.61 26.79
N PRO A 396 -34.89 -29.00 27.76
CA PRO A 396 -36.32 -29.16 27.51
C PRO A 396 -36.94 -27.82 27.11
N VAL A 397 -37.62 -27.79 25.96
CA VAL A 397 -38.33 -26.59 25.47
C VAL A 397 -39.52 -26.33 26.40
N PRO A 398 -39.66 -25.14 27.01
CA PRO A 398 -40.83 -24.84 27.83
C PRO A 398 -42.10 -24.89 26.96
N ASN A 399 -43.14 -25.58 27.45
CA ASN A 399 -44.44 -25.76 26.76
C ASN A 399 -45.30 -24.48 26.65
N SER A 400 -44.72 -23.29 26.75
CA SER A 400 -45.45 -22.02 26.65
C SER A 400 -44.86 -21.14 25.54
N PRO A 401 -45.70 -20.54 24.67
CA PRO A 401 -45.22 -19.61 23.66
C PRO A 401 -44.53 -18.42 24.35
N ILE A 402 -43.34 -18.08 23.87
CA ILE A 402 -42.51 -16.98 24.40
C ILE A 402 -43.27 -15.67 24.14
N GLN A 403 -43.92 -15.11 25.18
CA GLN A 403 -44.74 -13.91 25.06
C GLN A 403 -43.94 -12.60 25.11
N ASP A 404 -42.70 -12.61 25.62
CA ASP A 404 -41.81 -11.45 25.67
C ASP A 404 -40.33 -11.86 25.51
N PRO A 405 -39.63 -11.47 24.42
CA PRO A 405 -38.21 -11.74 24.21
C PRO A 405 -37.29 -11.10 25.27
N ARG A 406 -37.75 -10.07 26.01
CA ARG A 406 -36.98 -9.42 27.08
C ARG A 406 -36.86 -10.30 28.33
N SER A 407 -37.78 -11.26 28.51
CA SER A 407 -37.79 -12.17 29.68
C SER A 407 -36.53 -13.02 29.79
N TYR A 408 -35.84 -13.30 28.68
CA TYR A 408 -34.58 -14.04 28.69
C TYR A 408 -33.36 -13.23 29.13
N PHE A 409 -33.41 -11.90 29.06
CA PHE A 409 -32.30 -11.01 29.42
C PHE A 409 -32.35 -10.53 30.88
N ARG A 410 -33.38 -10.92 31.64
CA ARG A 410 -33.56 -10.53 33.04
C ARG A 410 -33.98 -11.69 33.93
N TYR A 411 -33.32 -12.84 33.82
CA TYR A 411 -33.33 -13.82 34.91
C TYR A 411 -32.35 -13.38 36.00
N LYS A 412 -32.73 -12.35 36.76
CA LYS A 412 -32.27 -12.22 38.15
C LYS A 412 -33.41 -12.76 39.00
N GLU A 413 -33.11 -13.71 39.86
CA GLU A 413 -34.00 -14.28 40.89
C GLU A 413 -34.96 -15.37 40.38
N TYR A 414 -34.39 -16.51 40.00
CA TYR A 414 -35.03 -17.80 40.29
C TYR A 414 -33.95 -18.76 40.78
N GLU A 415 -33.88 -19.00 42.08
CA GLU A 415 -33.06 -20.08 42.66
C GLU A 415 -33.79 -21.41 42.39
N PRO A 416 -33.21 -22.33 41.58
CA PRO A 416 -33.80 -23.64 41.43
C PRO A 416 -33.48 -24.48 42.67
N GLN A 417 -34.51 -24.97 43.36
CA GLN A 417 -34.35 -26.06 44.32
C GLN A 417 -34.08 -27.36 43.55
N GLY A 418 -32.80 -27.64 43.30
CA GLY A 418 -32.30 -28.88 42.69
C GLY A 418 -30.88 -28.73 42.12
N ASP A 419 -30.12 -29.83 42.09
CA ASP A 419 -28.67 -29.94 41.79
C ASP A 419 -28.19 -29.47 40.39
N TRP A 420 -29.02 -28.73 39.65
CA TRP A 420 -28.66 -28.12 38.38
C TRP A 420 -28.46 -26.62 38.58
N GLY A 421 -27.20 -26.19 38.63
CA GLY A 421 -26.83 -24.78 38.73
C GLY A 421 -27.42 -23.92 37.60
N PRO A 422 -27.43 -22.57 37.75
CA PRO A 422 -28.13 -21.68 36.83
C PRO A 422 -27.62 -21.84 35.38
N PRO A 423 -28.51 -21.79 34.37
CA PRO A 423 -28.09 -21.86 32.98
C PRO A 423 -27.13 -20.70 32.70
N ARG A 424 -25.91 -21.02 32.26
CA ARG A 424 -24.93 -20.03 31.81
C ARG A 424 -25.57 -19.18 30.71
N GLU A 425 -25.70 -17.88 30.94
CA GLU A 425 -26.28 -16.91 30.01
C GLU A 425 -25.80 -17.15 28.57
N ILE A 426 -26.74 -17.37 27.64
CA ILE A 426 -26.45 -17.29 26.22
C ILE A 426 -26.47 -15.81 25.85
N VAL A 427 -25.33 -15.14 26.01
CA VAL A 427 -25.19 -13.73 25.58
C VAL A 427 -25.07 -13.70 24.05
N LEU A 428 -26.20 -13.56 23.35
CA LEU A 428 -26.19 -13.18 21.95
C LEU A 428 -25.76 -11.71 21.87
N GLN A 429 -24.56 -11.45 21.36
CA GLN A 429 -24.10 -10.07 21.16
C GLN A 429 -24.95 -9.39 20.08
N PHE A 430 -25.75 -8.39 20.47
CA PHE A 430 -26.57 -7.55 19.58
C PHE A 430 -25.86 -7.10 18.27
N PRO A 431 -24.57 -6.74 18.26
CA PRO A 431 -23.84 -6.42 17.02
C PRO A 431 -23.86 -7.54 15.95
N ALA A 432 -23.91 -8.81 16.35
CA ALA A 432 -23.97 -9.96 15.43
C ALA A 432 -25.38 -10.19 14.85
N ILE A 433 -26.43 -9.71 15.52
CA ILE A 433 -27.82 -9.73 15.02
C ILE A 433 -28.01 -8.59 14.01
N HIS A 434 -27.56 -7.38 14.33
CA HIS A 434 -27.58 -6.24 13.40
C HIS A 434 -26.79 -6.50 12.11
N ARG A 435 -25.64 -7.20 12.19
CA ARG A 435 -24.85 -7.57 11.01
C ARG A 435 -25.58 -8.57 10.11
N ALA A 436 -26.20 -9.60 10.69
CA ALA A 436 -26.92 -10.61 9.94
C ALA A 436 -28.18 -10.07 9.24
N MET A 437 -28.85 -9.08 9.83
CA MET A 437 -29.99 -8.40 9.19
C MET A 437 -29.58 -7.58 7.97
N ARG A 438 -28.42 -6.89 8.05
CA ARG A 438 -27.85 -6.17 6.90
C ARG A 438 -27.56 -7.11 5.73
N ASP A 439 -26.94 -8.26 6.01
CA ASP A 439 -26.63 -9.27 4.99
C ASP A 439 -27.89 -9.89 4.36
N ARG A 440 -29.00 -10.02 5.13
CA ARG A 440 -30.30 -10.51 4.65
C ARG A 440 -31.02 -9.49 3.76
N GLN A 441 -30.95 -8.19 4.08
CA GLN A 441 -31.46 -7.11 3.23
C GLN A 441 -30.67 -6.97 1.92
N ASP A 442 -29.35 -7.21 1.95
CA ASP A 442 -28.47 -7.13 0.77
C ASP A 442 -28.47 -8.41 -0.10
N GLY A 443 -29.32 -9.40 0.21
CA GLY A 443 -29.46 -10.63 -0.59
C GLY A 443 -28.25 -11.58 -0.57
N ARG A 444 -27.30 -11.41 0.37
CA ARG A 444 -26.15 -12.32 0.50
C ARG A 444 -26.52 -13.54 1.34
N ARG A 445 -26.40 -14.75 0.78
CA ARG A 445 -26.51 -15.99 1.58
C ARG A 445 -25.32 -16.09 2.53
N VAL A 446 -25.59 -16.00 3.82
CA VAL A 446 -24.63 -16.39 4.86
C VAL A 446 -24.71 -17.91 5.02
N GLY A 447 -23.79 -18.64 4.40
CA GLY A 447 -23.49 -20.00 4.83
C GLY A 447 -22.66 -19.89 6.11
N PHE A 448 -23.15 -20.42 7.23
CA PHE A 448 -22.37 -20.51 8.45
C PHE A 448 -22.37 -21.95 8.97
N ASN A 449 -21.19 -22.57 8.92
CA ASN A 449 -20.87 -23.74 9.73
C ASN A 449 -20.85 -23.29 11.21
N PRO A 450 -21.50 -24.01 12.13
CA PRO A 450 -21.34 -23.74 13.56
C PRO A 450 -19.85 -23.86 13.94
N PRO A 451 -19.34 -23.05 14.89
CA PRO A 451 -17.97 -23.21 15.35
C PRO A 451 -17.85 -24.57 16.03
N GLU A 452 -17.01 -25.44 15.49
CA GLU A 452 -16.54 -26.64 16.17
C GLU A 452 -16.03 -26.27 17.56
N ALA A 453 -16.32 -27.15 18.51
CA ALA A 453 -16.00 -27.04 19.93
C ALA A 453 -14.62 -26.44 20.17
N ALA A 454 -14.56 -25.16 20.55
CA ALA A 454 -13.37 -24.60 21.15
C ALA A 454 -13.23 -25.23 22.54
N GLU A 455 -12.25 -26.11 22.70
CA GLU A 455 -11.78 -26.64 23.97
C GLU A 455 -11.60 -25.50 24.98
N PHE A 456 -12.50 -25.40 25.95
CA PHE A 456 -12.28 -24.59 27.14
C PHE A 456 -11.21 -25.29 27.99
N LYS A 457 -9.96 -24.83 27.88
CA LYS A 457 -8.91 -25.16 28.86
C LYS A 457 -9.38 -24.68 30.24
N SER A 458 -9.45 -25.60 31.20
CA SER A 458 -9.68 -25.26 32.60
C SER A 458 -8.49 -24.46 33.13
N VAL A 459 -8.74 -23.22 33.55
CA VAL A 459 -7.80 -22.48 34.37
C VAL A 459 -8.11 -22.84 35.82
N ARG A 460 -7.18 -23.55 36.45
CA ARG A 460 -7.21 -23.91 37.86
C ARG A 460 -7.21 -22.64 38.72
N SER A 461 -8.01 -22.69 39.77
CA SER A 461 -7.94 -21.82 40.94
C SER A 461 -6.53 -21.78 41.52
N GLY A 462 -5.94 -20.60 41.57
CA GLY A 462 -4.72 -20.29 42.32
C GLY A 462 -4.83 -18.87 42.83
N GLY A 463 -5.07 -18.71 44.13
CA GLY A 463 -5.28 -17.42 44.76
C GLY A 463 -4.00 -16.60 44.81
N VAL A 464 -4.15 -15.28 44.65
CA VAL A 464 -3.30 -14.26 45.28
C VAL A 464 -4.22 -13.09 45.63
N THR A 465 -3.98 -12.58 46.82
CA THR A 465 -4.66 -11.55 47.61
C THR A 465 -4.88 -10.22 46.89
N LEU A 466 -6.07 -9.66 47.11
CA LEU A 466 -6.35 -8.22 46.96
C LEU A 466 -5.51 -7.46 47.99
N ASP A 467 -4.69 -6.53 47.51
CA ASP A 467 -4.21 -5.43 48.33
C ASP A 467 -4.82 -4.14 47.78
N GLU A 468 -5.25 -3.31 48.73
CA GLU A 468 -6.02 -2.12 48.53
C GLU A 468 -5.16 -0.97 47.97
N THR A 469 -5.89 0.07 47.53
CA THR A 469 -5.49 1.49 47.43
C THR A 469 -5.13 2.07 46.05
N LEU A 470 -5.63 3.30 45.90
CA LEU A 470 -5.36 4.38 44.93
C LEU A 470 -6.31 4.42 43.71
N ASN A 471 -7.42 5.16 43.81
CA ASN A 471 -7.55 6.58 43.45
C ASN A 471 -6.91 6.92 42.09
N VAL A 472 -7.71 7.36 41.12
CA VAL A 472 -7.91 8.78 40.76
C VAL A 472 -8.87 8.84 39.56
N GLU A 473 -9.75 9.85 39.63
CA GLU A 473 -10.75 10.32 38.67
C GLU A 473 -10.29 10.36 37.20
N LEU A 474 -11.21 9.98 36.29
CA LEU A 474 -11.78 10.83 35.24
C LEU A 474 -13.07 10.22 34.67
#